data_AF-A0A672Y7T5-F1
#
_entry.id   AF-A0A672Y7T5-F1
#
_cell.length_a   1.000
_cell.length_b   1.000
_cell.length_c   1.000
_cell.angle_alpha   90.00
_cell.angle_beta   90.00
_cell.angle_gamma   90.00
#
_symmetry.space_group_name_H-M   'P 1'
#
loop_
_entity.id
_entity.type
_entity.pdbx_description
1 polymer ?
#
loop_
_entity_poly.entity_id
_entity_poly.type
_entity_poly.pdbx_seq_one_letter_code
_entity_poly.pdbx_strand_id
1 'polypeptide(L)'
;MAEYLASIFGTEKDKVNCSFYFKIGACRHGDRCSRLHNKPTFSQTILIQNIYRNPQNSAQTADASRCAVSDVEMQEHYDEFFEEVFTEMEEKYGEVEEMNVCDNLGDHLVGNVYVKFRREEDAEKAVMDLNNRWFNAQPIHAELSPVTDFREACCRQYEMGECTRGGFCNFMHLKPISRELRRELYGRRRKRHRSRSRSRERRSPLQGSTTGPRAAAVEGPRTFGKVLNKGRTDPTSHQLPPPPDPCSHDSYFLCFFFVFFLFLVNCWTCFSFIHFF
;
A
#
# COMPACT_ATOMS: atom_id res chain seq x y z
N MET A 1 9.22 3.14 38.91
CA MET A 1 8.79 4.34 38.17
C MET A 1 8.67 4.07 36.67
N ALA A 2 9.68 3.50 36.01
CA ALA A 2 9.64 3.18 34.57
C ALA A 2 8.54 2.17 34.17
N GLU A 3 8.33 1.11 34.96
CA GLU A 3 7.27 0.12 34.71
C GLU A 3 5.85 0.72 34.80
N TYR A 4 5.63 1.67 35.72
CA TYR A 4 4.34 2.36 35.85
C TYR A 4 4.05 3.24 34.63
N LEU A 5 5.06 3.97 34.13
CA LEU A 5 4.92 4.80 32.94
C LEU A 5 4.73 3.95 31.67
N ALA A 6 5.44 2.84 31.54
CA ALA A 6 5.25 1.87 30.44
C ALA A 6 3.85 1.25 30.46
N SER A 7 3.23 1.07 31.63
CA SER A 7 1.86 0.57 31.77
C SER A 7 0.77 1.59 31.40
N ILE A 8 1.15 2.86 31.26
CA ILE A 8 0.23 3.96 30.93
C ILE A 8 0.33 4.28 29.44
N PHE A 9 1.55 4.42 28.90
CA PHE A 9 1.77 4.85 27.53
C PHE A 9 1.12 3.91 26.51
N GLY A 10 0.33 4.45 25.59
CA GLY A 10 -0.37 3.68 24.56
C GLY A 10 -1.57 2.87 25.07
N THR A 11 -1.96 2.99 26.35
CA THR A 11 -3.15 2.35 26.92
C THR A 11 -4.26 3.36 27.16
N GLU A 12 -5.48 2.88 27.45
CA GLU A 12 -6.62 3.74 27.81
C GLU A 12 -6.40 4.56 29.09
N LYS A 13 -5.37 4.23 29.88
CA LYS A 13 -4.99 4.96 31.09
C LYS A 13 -4.24 6.25 30.77
N ASP A 14 -3.66 6.37 29.57
CA ASP A 14 -3.09 7.61 29.09
C ASP A 14 -4.22 8.59 28.74
N LYS A 15 -4.36 9.64 29.56
CA LYS A 15 -5.37 10.68 29.38
C LYS A 15 -4.93 11.77 28.39
N VAL A 16 -3.65 11.79 28.02
CA VAL A 16 -3.07 12.82 27.14
C VAL A 16 -3.08 12.34 25.69
N ASN A 17 -2.56 11.13 25.45
CA ASN A 17 -2.47 10.58 24.10
C ASN A 17 -3.72 9.78 23.71
N CYS A 18 -4.08 9.82 22.44
CA CYS A 18 -5.16 9.00 21.92
C CYS A 18 -4.70 7.55 21.79
N SER A 19 -5.24 6.67 22.64
CA SER A 19 -4.95 5.24 22.60
C SER A 19 -5.31 4.61 21.25
N PHE A 20 -6.42 5.02 20.63
CA PHE A 20 -6.84 4.50 19.33
C PHE A 20 -5.89 4.90 18.20
N TYR A 21 -5.48 6.17 18.14
CA TYR A 21 -4.53 6.58 17.11
C TYR A 21 -3.19 5.87 17.30
N PHE A 22 -2.71 5.72 18.53
CA PHE A 22 -1.44 5.03 18.79
C PHE A 22 -1.49 3.54 18.39
N LYS A 23 -2.56 2.83 18.73
CA LYS A 23 -2.69 1.39 18.45
C LYS A 23 -3.12 1.06 17.04
N ILE A 24 -4.02 1.86 16.48
CA ILE A 24 -4.71 1.56 15.22
C ILE A 24 -4.17 2.43 14.08
N GLY A 25 -3.51 3.54 14.37
CA GLY A 25 -3.08 4.52 13.37
C GLY A 25 -4.22 5.40 12.84
N ALA A 26 -5.45 5.20 13.33
CA ALA A 26 -6.63 5.95 12.93
C ALA A 26 -7.54 6.25 14.11
N CYS A 27 -8.29 7.36 14.03
CA CYS A 27 -9.24 7.76 15.04
C CYS A 27 -10.52 8.28 14.39
N ARG A 28 -11.67 7.85 14.89
CA ARG A 28 -12.99 8.31 14.42
C ARG A 28 -13.22 9.82 14.51
N HIS A 29 -12.49 10.51 15.39
CA HIS A 29 -12.60 11.96 15.55
C HIS A 29 -11.64 12.74 14.64
N GLY A 30 -10.70 12.05 13.97
CA GLY A 30 -9.67 12.69 13.13
C GLY A 30 -8.96 13.81 13.88
N ASP A 31 -8.79 14.96 13.24
CA ASP A 31 -8.13 16.14 13.82
C ASP A 31 -8.97 16.85 14.91
N ARG A 32 -10.26 16.50 15.05
CA ARG A 32 -11.13 17.03 16.12
C ARG A 32 -11.04 16.22 17.42
N CYS A 33 -10.11 15.28 17.51
CA CYS A 33 -9.92 14.50 18.73
C CYS A 33 -9.46 15.39 19.88
N SER A 34 -10.03 15.21 21.07
CA SER A 34 -9.59 15.92 22.28
C SER A 34 -8.26 15.42 22.85
N ARG A 35 -7.80 14.25 22.39
CA ARG A 35 -6.52 13.63 22.78
C ARG A 35 -5.50 13.79 21.66
N LEU A 36 -4.22 13.80 22.01
CA LEU A 36 -3.14 14.03 21.05
C LEU A 36 -2.93 12.85 20.10
N HIS A 37 -2.75 13.17 18.81
CA HIS A 37 -2.35 12.25 17.75
C HIS A 37 -0.88 12.53 17.39
N ASN A 38 0.03 11.75 17.98
CA ASN A 38 1.46 11.92 17.72
C ASN A 38 1.83 11.19 16.44
N LYS A 39 1.89 11.92 15.32
CA LYS A 39 2.35 11.36 14.04
C LYS A 39 3.85 11.06 14.14
N PRO A 40 4.28 9.81 13.89
CA PRO A 40 5.69 9.47 13.96
C PRO A 40 6.45 10.14 12.80
N THR A 41 7.67 10.61 13.09
CA THR A 41 8.58 11.12 12.05
C THR A 41 9.34 9.99 11.34
N PHE A 42 9.42 8.82 11.96
CA PHE A 42 9.97 7.60 11.40
C PHE A 42 9.10 6.42 11.86
N SER A 43 8.76 5.54 10.92
CA SER A 43 8.04 4.30 11.21
C SER A 43 8.35 3.27 10.14
N GLN A 44 8.21 2.00 10.49
CA GLN A 44 8.26 0.89 9.55
C GLN A 44 6.93 0.73 8.80
N THR A 45 5.85 1.23 9.39
CA THR A 45 4.49 1.04 8.88
C THR A 45 3.99 2.32 8.25
N ILE A 46 3.43 2.19 7.05
CA ILE A 46 2.68 3.25 6.37
C ILE A 46 1.20 2.92 6.37
N LEU A 47 0.38 3.96 6.32
CA LEU A 47 -1.06 3.89 6.12
C LEU A 47 -1.38 4.59 4.80
N ILE A 48 -2.06 3.89 3.91
CA ILE A 48 -2.67 4.44 2.70
C ILE A 48 -4.18 4.50 2.95
N GLN A 49 -4.72 5.71 2.96
CA GLN A 49 -6.09 5.96 3.36
C GLN A 49 -7.06 5.71 2.21
N ASN A 50 -8.16 4.99 2.49
CA ASN A 50 -9.32 4.83 1.60
C ASN A 50 -9.00 4.43 0.14
N ILE A 51 -7.95 3.63 -0.07
CA ILE A 51 -7.54 3.20 -1.42
C ILE A 51 -8.32 1.97 -1.88
N TYR A 52 -8.66 1.07 -0.97
CA TYR A 52 -9.48 -0.09 -1.30
C TYR A 52 -10.97 0.27 -1.29
N ARG A 53 -11.62 0.14 -2.46
CA ARG A 53 -13.06 0.31 -2.58
C ARG A 53 -13.71 -1.04 -2.82
N ASN A 54 -14.45 -1.51 -1.83
CA ASN A 54 -15.23 -2.71 -1.99
C ASN A 54 -16.35 -2.46 -3.04
N PRO A 55 -16.40 -3.22 -4.15
CA PRO A 55 -17.44 -3.09 -5.17
C PRO A 55 -18.87 -3.16 -4.61
N GLN A 56 -19.07 -3.92 -3.53
CA GLN A 56 -20.37 -4.05 -2.85
C GLN A 56 -20.82 -2.75 -2.17
N ASN A 57 -19.88 -1.95 -1.67
CA ASN A 57 -20.20 -0.68 -1.02
C ASN A 57 -20.57 0.40 -2.06
N SER A 58 -19.95 0.37 -3.24
CA SER A 58 -20.29 1.27 -4.35
C SER A 58 -21.66 0.96 -4.98
N ALA A 59 -22.12 -0.28 -4.95
CA ALA A 59 -23.42 -0.68 -5.52
C ALA A 59 -24.64 -0.19 -4.71
N GLN A 60 -24.46 0.30 -3.48
CA GLN A 60 -25.57 0.80 -2.65
C GLN A 60 -26.00 2.24 -2.97
N THR A 61 -25.27 2.98 -3.82
CA THR A 61 -25.48 4.43 -4.04
C THR A 61 -26.01 4.82 -5.42
N ALA A 62 -26.10 3.91 -6.38
CA ALA A 62 -26.70 4.20 -7.69
C ALA A 62 -27.39 2.97 -8.28
N ASP A 63 -28.71 3.07 -8.42
CA ASP A 63 -29.63 2.17 -9.12
C ASP A 63 -29.56 0.67 -8.75
N ALA A 64 -30.69 0.18 -8.23
CA ALA A 64 -30.94 -1.22 -7.84
C ALA A 64 -30.98 -2.20 -9.03
N SER A 65 -30.04 -2.10 -9.96
CA SER A 65 -29.92 -2.99 -11.11
C SER A 65 -28.49 -3.00 -11.66
N ARG A 66 -27.54 -3.55 -10.88
CA ARG A 66 -26.27 -4.06 -11.43
C ARG A 66 -25.93 -5.37 -10.72
N CYS A 67 -25.50 -6.33 -11.54
CA CYS A 67 -25.26 -7.73 -11.24
C CYS A 67 -24.84 -7.99 -9.79
N ALA A 68 -25.51 -8.94 -9.13
CA ALA A 68 -24.96 -9.58 -7.95
C ALA A 68 -23.66 -10.27 -8.36
N VAL A 69 -22.55 -9.52 -8.30
CA VAL A 69 -21.20 -10.06 -8.49
C VAL A 69 -21.08 -11.20 -7.51
N SER A 70 -20.74 -12.38 -8.02
CA SER A 70 -20.66 -13.57 -7.19
C SER A 70 -19.56 -13.40 -6.12
N ASP A 71 -19.71 -14.07 -4.98
CA ASP A 71 -18.69 -14.05 -3.92
C ASP A 71 -17.30 -14.49 -4.42
N VAL A 72 -17.26 -15.30 -5.48
CA VAL A 72 -16.04 -15.76 -6.14
C VAL A 72 -15.37 -14.62 -6.90
N GLU A 73 -16.09 -13.94 -7.80
CA GLU A 73 -15.56 -12.81 -8.58
C GLU A 73 -15.10 -11.66 -7.65
N MET A 74 -15.80 -11.43 -6.54
CA MET A 74 -15.39 -10.42 -5.56
C MET A 74 -14.09 -10.77 -4.84
N GLN A 75 -13.87 -12.06 -4.58
CA GLN A 75 -12.61 -12.52 -4.00
C GLN A 75 -11.47 -12.39 -5.01
N GLU A 76 -11.70 -12.72 -6.29
CA GLU A 76 -10.72 -12.56 -7.37
C GLU A 76 -10.30 -11.09 -7.52
N HIS A 77 -11.25 -10.16 -7.60
CA HIS A 77 -10.95 -8.73 -7.65
C HIS A 77 -10.18 -8.22 -6.42
N TYR A 78 -10.45 -8.78 -5.24
CA TYR A 78 -9.70 -8.43 -4.04
C TYR A 78 -8.28 -8.98 -4.08
N ASP A 79 -8.10 -10.21 -4.52
CA ASP A 79 -6.80 -10.84 -4.65
C ASP A 79 -5.93 -10.12 -5.69
N GLU A 80 -6.50 -9.73 -6.84
CA GLU A 80 -5.84 -8.90 -7.86
C GLU A 80 -5.37 -7.55 -7.30
N PHE A 81 -6.26 -6.84 -6.60
CA PHE A 81 -5.92 -5.58 -5.94
C PHE A 81 -4.78 -5.77 -4.92
N PHE A 82 -4.86 -6.82 -4.11
CA PHE A 82 -3.84 -7.09 -3.10
C PHE A 82 -2.49 -7.42 -3.74
N GLU A 83 -2.47 -8.20 -4.81
CA GLU A 83 -1.25 -8.54 -5.55
C GLU A 83 -0.62 -7.30 -6.21
N GLU A 84 -1.42 -6.44 -6.84
CA GLU A 84 -0.95 -5.21 -7.48
C GLU A 84 -0.27 -4.29 -6.47
N VAL A 85 -0.95 -3.99 -5.36
CA VAL A 85 -0.40 -3.13 -4.32
C VAL A 85 0.83 -3.77 -3.68
N PHE A 86 0.80 -5.07 -3.38
CA PHE A 86 1.93 -5.74 -2.75
C PHE A 86 3.18 -5.73 -3.64
N THR A 87 3.02 -6.06 -4.91
CA THR A 87 4.12 -6.11 -5.89
C THR A 87 4.70 -4.72 -6.13
N GLU A 88 3.84 -3.71 -6.28
CA GLU A 88 4.27 -2.33 -6.42
C GLU A 88 5.10 -1.85 -5.23
N MET A 89 4.67 -2.17 -4.00
CA MET A 89 5.39 -1.77 -2.79
C MET A 89 6.76 -2.46 -2.68
N GLU A 90 6.83 -3.76 -3.01
CA GLU A 90 8.08 -4.53 -2.98
C GLU A 90 9.08 -4.09 -4.07
N GLU A 91 8.60 -3.81 -5.28
CA GLU A 91 9.47 -3.47 -6.41
C GLU A 91 10.01 -2.04 -6.36
N LYS A 92 9.19 -1.06 -5.93
CA LYS A 92 9.57 0.36 -5.96
C LYS A 92 10.27 0.84 -4.68
N TYR A 93 9.85 0.35 -3.52
CA TYR A 93 10.30 0.93 -2.24
C TYR A 93 11.19 -0.01 -1.46
N GLY A 94 10.72 -1.23 -1.15
CA GLY A 94 11.51 -2.16 -0.34
C GLY A 94 10.76 -3.38 0.14
N GLU A 95 11.45 -4.24 0.88
CA GLU A 95 10.88 -5.50 1.37
C GLU A 95 9.71 -5.26 2.34
N VAL A 96 8.50 -5.68 1.94
CA VAL A 96 7.28 -5.60 2.74
C VAL A 96 7.24 -6.73 3.77
N GLU A 97 7.27 -6.46 5.06
CA GLU A 97 7.15 -7.49 6.09
C GLU A 97 5.72 -8.05 6.20
N GLU A 98 4.73 -7.16 6.18
CA GLU A 98 3.31 -7.50 6.32
C GLU A 98 2.44 -6.44 5.64
N MET A 99 1.37 -6.85 4.97
CA MET A 99 0.38 -5.96 4.37
C MET A 99 -1.04 -6.39 4.73
N ASN A 100 -1.86 -5.43 5.16
CA ASN A 100 -3.20 -5.66 5.69
C ASN A 100 -4.19 -4.62 5.13
N VAL A 101 -5.37 -5.07 4.69
CA VAL A 101 -6.43 -4.22 4.14
C VAL A 101 -7.66 -4.26 5.05
N CYS A 102 -8.21 -3.08 5.35
CA CYS A 102 -9.39 -2.93 6.19
C CYS A 102 -10.68 -2.94 5.37
N ASP A 103 -11.62 -3.81 5.75
CA ASP A 103 -13.00 -3.89 5.28
C ASP A 103 -13.98 -3.33 6.33
N ASN A 104 -13.51 -2.31 7.07
CA ASN A 104 -14.36 -1.56 7.98
C ASN A 104 -15.39 -0.74 7.19
N LEU A 105 -16.55 -0.48 7.80
CA LEU A 105 -17.57 0.42 7.25
C LEU A 105 -17.46 1.86 7.79
N GLY A 106 -16.64 2.08 8.82
CA GLY A 106 -16.49 3.40 9.44
C GLY A 106 -15.49 4.26 8.68
N ASP A 107 -15.82 5.54 8.49
CA ASP A 107 -15.05 6.51 7.67
C ASP A 107 -13.56 6.62 8.02
N HIS A 108 -13.19 6.34 9.27
CA HIS A 108 -11.80 6.43 9.74
C HIS A 108 -10.96 5.18 9.42
N LEU A 109 -11.57 4.06 9.03
CA LEU A 109 -10.91 2.79 8.77
C LEU A 109 -11.27 2.16 7.41
N VAL A 110 -12.34 2.62 6.78
CA VAL A 110 -12.82 2.06 5.50
C VAL A 110 -11.75 2.16 4.43
N GLY A 111 -11.46 1.03 3.79
CA GLY A 111 -10.53 0.98 2.65
C GLY A 111 -9.06 1.29 2.99
N ASN A 112 -8.71 1.38 4.27
CA ASN A 112 -7.35 1.66 4.70
C ASN A 112 -6.44 0.46 4.46
N VAL A 113 -5.28 0.72 3.87
CA VAL A 113 -4.24 -0.29 3.63
C VAL A 113 -3.03 0.05 4.48
N TYR A 114 -2.61 -0.92 5.30
CA TYR A 114 -1.40 -0.82 6.10
C TYR A 114 -0.32 -1.67 5.47
N VAL A 115 0.85 -1.07 5.25
CA VAL A 115 2.03 -1.76 4.73
C VAL A 115 3.15 -1.56 5.72
N LYS A 116 3.66 -2.66 6.26
CA LYS A 116 4.82 -2.65 7.15
C LYS A 116 6.05 -3.08 6.34
N PHE A 117 7.05 -2.21 6.25
CA PHE A 117 8.32 -2.48 5.61
C PHE A 117 9.33 -3.05 6.60
N ARG A 118 10.36 -3.72 6.08
CA ARG A 118 11.50 -4.18 6.88
C ARG A 118 12.37 -3.02 7.38
N ARG A 119 12.40 -1.89 6.67
CA ARG A 119 13.23 -0.72 6.98
C ARG A 119 12.37 0.54 7.02
N GLU A 120 12.69 1.43 7.93
CA GLU A 120 12.00 2.72 8.12
C GLU A 120 12.27 3.69 6.95
N GLU A 121 13.47 3.66 6.37
CA GLU A 121 13.82 4.47 5.20
C GLU A 121 12.95 4.17 3.97
N ASP A 122 12.54 2.91 3.81
CA ASP A 122 11.72 2.48 2.66
C ASP A 122 10.27 2.97 2.84
N ALA A 123 9.77 2.99 4.07
CA ALA A 123 8.47 3.55 4.43
C ALA A 123 8.39 5.05 4.17
N GLU A 124 9.42 5.81 4.55
CA GLU A 124 9.47 7.26 4.30
C GLU A 124 9.47 7.56 2.79
N LYS A 125 10.30 6.86 2.01
CA LYS A 125 10.33 6.98 0.55
C LYS A 125 8.97 6.66 -0.08
N ALA A 126 8.31 5.60 0.39
CA ALA A 126 6.99 5.22 -0.08
C ALA A 126 5.96 6.33 0.14
N VAL A 127 5.91 6.91 1.34
CA VAL A 127 4.98 8.02 1.66
C VAL A 127 5.25 9.24 0.77
N MET A 128 6.51 9.60 0.55
CA MET A 128 6.87 10.75 -0.30
C MET A 128 6.45 10.55 -1.76
N ASP A 129 6.66 9.36 -2.34
CA ASP A 129 6.29 9.09 -3.73
C ASP A 129 4.77 8.91 -3.90
N LEU A 130 4.13 8.13 -3.02
CA LEU A 130 2.71 7.79 -3.13
C LEU A 130 1.81 9.02 -3.08
N ASN A 131 2.12 10.02 -2.25
CA ASN A 131 1.33 11.25 -2.16
C ASN A 131 1.33 12.09 -3.46
N ASN A 132 2.25 11.82 -4.39
CA ASN A 132 2.32 12.49 -5.69
C ASN A 132 1.67 11.66 -6.81
N ARG A 133 1.00 10.55 -6.47
CA ARG A 133 0.47 9.58 -7.41
C ARG A 133 -1.05 9.46 -7.33
N TRP A 134 -1.60 8.86 -8.38
CA TRP A 134 -3.03 8.67 -8.55
C TRP A 134 -3.34 7.19 -8.72
N PHE A 135 -4.42 6.73 -8.11
CA PHE A 135 -4.94 5.38 -8.23
C PHE A 135 -6.45 5.47 -8.49
N ASN A 136 -6.96 4.79 -9.53
CA ASN A 136 -8.38 4.82 -9.91
C ASN A 136 -8.98 6.24 -10.02
N ALA A 137 -8.26 7.15 -10.67
CA ALA A 137 -8.63 8.57 -10.83
C ALA A 137 -8.79 9.36 -9.51
N GLN A 138 -8.19 8.87 -8.42
CA GLN A 138 -8.12 9.58 -7.16
C GLN A 138 -6.67 9.80 -6.70
N PRO A 139 -6.38 10.92 -6.04
CA PRO A 139 -5.08 11.12 -5.41
C PRO A 139 -4.91 10.10 -4.28
N ILE A 140 -3.72 9.54 -4.17
CA ILE A 140 -3.38 8.64 -3.07
C ILE A 140 -3.00 9.49 -1.84
N HIS A 141 -3.53 9.14 -0.68
CA HIS A 141 -3.15 9.74 0.60
C HIS A 141 -2.40 8.71 1.44
N ALA A 142 -1.09 8.91 1.57
CA ALA A 142 -0.22 8.05 2.36
C ALA A 142 0.38 8.83 3.54
N GLU A 143 0.47 8.19 4.71
CA GLU A 143 1.14 8.75 5.88
C GLU A 143 1.90 7.67 6.67
N LEU A 144 2.89 8.08 7.46
CA LEU A 144 3.54 7.19 8.41
C LEU A 144 2.57 6.82 9.54
N SER A 145 2.46 5.54 9.84
CA SER A 145 1.55 5.01 10.85
C SER A 145 2.32 4.63 12.12
N PRO A 146 1.80 4.94 13.32
CA PRO A 146 2.43 4.51 14.58
C PRO A 146 2.24 3.01 14.88
N VAL A 147 1.46 2.29 14.06
CA VAL A 147 1.11 0.88 14.30
C VAL A 147 2.34 -0.01 14.17
N THR A 148 2.71 -0.68 15.26
CA THR A 148 3.83 -1.65 15.29
C THR A 148 3.38 -3.10 15.31
N ASP A 149 2.24 -3.39 15.95
CA ASP A 149 1.65 -4.72 16.11
C ASP A 149 0.18 -4.73 15.67
N PHE A 150 -0.09 -5.40 14.55
CA PHE A 150 -1.45 -5.54 14.02
C PHE A 150 -2.35 -6.39 14.92
N ARG A 151 -1.81 -7.29 15.74
CA ARG A 151 -2.61 -8.17 16.61
C ARG A 151 -3.37 -7.40 17.68
N GLU A 152 -2.81 -6.29 18.16
CA GLU A 152 -3.51 -5.39 19.07
C GLU A 152 -4.52 -4.49 18.37
N ALA A 153 -4.31 -4.24 17.08
CA ALA A 153 -5.17 -3.38 16.28
C ALA A 153 -6.40 -4.09 15.69
N CYS A 154 -6.30 -5.41 15.50
CA CYS A 154 -7.36 -6.22 14.91
C CYS A 154 -8.55 -6.44 15.84
N CYS A 155 -9.75 -6.43 15.27
CA CYS A 155 -10.96 -6.78 15.97
C CYS A 155 -11.08 -8.30 16.12
N ARG A 156 -10.83 -8.81 17.33
CA ARG A 156 -10.95 -10.26 17.63
C ARG A 156 -12.34 -10.82 17.34
N GLN A 157 -13.40 -10.04 17.57
CA GLN A 157 -14.77 -10.47 17.28
C GLN A 157 -15.01 -10.62 15.77
N TYR A 158 -14.40 -9.76 14.95
CA TYR A 158 -14.53 -9.85 13.50
C TYR A 158 -13.74 -11.04 12.94
N GLU A 159 -12.57 -11.34 13.50
CA GLU A 159 -11.80 -12.55 13.17
C GLU A 159 -12.62 -13.84 13.38
N MET A 160 -13.55 -13.84 14.35
CA MET A 160 -14.48 -14.93 14.62
C MET A 160 -15.82 -14.83 13.85
N GLY A 161 -16.05 -13.75 13.10
CA GLY A 161 -17.30 -13.51 12.36
C GLY A 161 -18.48 -12.97 13.19
N GLU A 162 -18.21 -12.49 14.41
CA GLU A 162 -19.25 -12.13 15.39
C GLU A 162 -19.30 -10.62 15.70
N CYS A 163 -18.53 -9.79 14.99
CA CYS A 163 -18.53 -8.34 15.25
C CYS A 163 -19.83 -7.70 14.78
N THR A 164 -20.70 -7.33 15.73
CA THR A 164 -21.98 -6.66 15.46
C THR A 164 -21.90 -5.14 15.47
N ARG A 165 -20.71 -4.56 15.65
CA ARG A 165 -20.52 -3.10 15.77
C ARG A 165 -20.64 -2.35 14.44
N GLY A 166 -20.56 -3.04 13.30
CA GLY A 166 -20.62 -2.43 11.97
C GLY A 166 -19.63 -1.26 11.82
N GLY A 167 -20.11 -0.12 11.31
CA GLY A 167 -19.32 1.10 11.13
C GLY A 167 -18.85 1.79 12.43
N PHE A 168 -19.36 1.37 13.59
CA PHE A 168 -18.94 1.90 14.89
C PHE A 168 -17.76 1.14 15.51
N CYS A 169 -17.26 0.08 14.86
CA CYS A 169 -16.06 -0.60 15.32
C CYS A 169 -14.82 0.26 15.09
N ASN A 170 -14.02 0.45 16.15
CA ASN A 170 -12.77 1.22 16.10
C ASN A 170 -11.52 0.32 15.96
N PHE A 171 -11.71 -0.97 15.72
CA PHE A 171 -10.64 -1.96 15.51
C PHE A 171 -10.65 -2.41 14.06
N MET A 172 -9.48 -2.81 13.55
CA MET A 172 -9.32 -3.22 12.15
C MET A 172 -10.10 -4.49 11.86
N HIS A 173 -10.95 -4.45 10.84
CA HIS A 173 -11.61 -5.60 10.24
C HIS A 173 -10.79 -5.99 9.02
N LEU A 174 -9.90 -6.97 9.17
CA LEU A 174 -8.99 -7.35 8.08
C LEU A 174 -9.69 -8.27 7.09
N LYS A 175 -9.63 -7.91 5.81
CA LYS A 175 -10.14 -8.77 4.73
C LYS A 175 -9.13 -9.89 4.44
N PRO A 176 -9.50 -11.17 4.61
CA PRO A 176 -8.57 -12.27 4.35
C PRO A 176 -8.32 -12.42 2.84
N ILE A 177 -7.05 -12.58 2.46
CA ILE A 177 -6.64 -12.98 1.11
C ILE A 177 -6.87 -14.47 0.88
N SER A 178 -6.99 -14.91 -0.38
CA SER A 178 -7.07 -16.34 -0.67
C SER A 178 -5.83 -17.10 -0.18
N ARG A 179 -6.05 -18.37 0.15
CA ARG A 179 -4.98 -19.25 0.65
C ARG A 179 -3.88 -19.48 -0.38
N GLU A 180 -4.23 -19.39 -1.66
CA GLU A 180 -3.30 -19.55 -2.79
C GLU A 180 -2.41 -18.33 -2.90
N LEU A 181 -3.00 -17.13 -2.99
CA LEU A 181 -2.27 -15.87 -3.05
C LEU A 181 -1.34 -15.70 -1.84
N ARG A 182 -1.81 -16.01 -0.63
CA ARG A 182 -0.98 -15.98 0.58
C ARG A 182 0.26 -16.86 0.47
N ARG A 183 0.12 -18.05 -0.14
CA ARG A 183 1.23 -18.98 -0.35
C ARG A 183 2.17 -18.48 -1.44
N GLU A 184 1.67 -17.82 -2.46
CA GLU A 184 2.48 -17.27 -3.53
C GLU A 184 3.37 -16.13 -3.03
N LEU A 185 2.77 -15.09 -2.46
CA LEU A 185 3.47 -13.88 -2.04
C LEU A 185 4.48 -14.19 -0.91
N TYR A 186 4.02 -14.82 0.17
CA TYR A 186 4.86 -15.08 1.34
C TYR A 186 5.66 -16.40 1.24
N GLY A 187 5.22 -17.36 0.40
CA GLY A 187 5.93 -18.63 0.21
C GLY A 187 7.12 -18.53 -0.74
N ARG A 188 7.09 -17.62 -1.74
CA ARG A 188 8.28 -17.27 -2.56
C ARG A 188 9.44 -16.80 -1.67
N ARG A 189 9.15 -16.03 -0.61
CA ARG A 189 10.15 -15.55 0.36
C ARG A 189 10.86 -16.68 1.13
N ARG A 190 10.14 -17.71 1.58
CA ARG A 190 10.74 -18.87 2.27
C ARG A 190 11.74 -19.64 1.40
N LYS A 191 11.53 -19.73 0.08
CA LYS A 191 12.48 -20.40 -0.84
C LYS A 191 13.76 -19.58 -1.05
N ARG A 192 13.65 -18.24 -1.20
CA ARG A 192 14.81 -17.33 -1.39
C ARG A 192 15.72 -17.24 -0.15
N HIS A 193 15.16 -17.32 1.06
CA HIS A 193 15.97 -17.37 2.28
C HIS A 193 16.67 -18.73 2.49
N ARG A 194 16.02 -19.84 2.09
CA ARG A 194 16.58 -21.19 2.26
C ARG A 194 17.73 -21.51 1.31
N SER A 195 17.77 -20.89 0.13
CA SER A 195 18.90 -21.02 -0.81
C SER A 195 20.16 -20.26 -0.35
N ARG A 196 19.99 -19.14 0.37
CA ARG A 196 21.10 -18.37 0.97
C ARG A 196 21.69 -18.98 2.24
N SER A 197 20.91 -19.70 3.05
CA SER A 197 21.42 -20.37 4.25
C SER A 197 22.19 -21.66 3.94
N ARG A 198 21.77 -22.42 2.92
CA ARG A 198 22.46 -23.66 2.50
C ARG A 198 23.84 -23.45 1.86
N SER A 199 24.15 -22.23 1.43
CA SER A 199 25.44 -21.91 0.80
C SER A 199 26.57 -21.63 1.82
N ARG A 200 26.26 -21.50 3.12
CA ARG A 200 27.27 -21.32 4.18
C ARG A 200 27.68 -22.60 4.92
N GLU A 201 27.00 -23.73 4.72
CA GLU A 201 27.29 -25.00 5.42
C GLU A 201 28.10 -26.04 4.60
N ARG A 202 28.78 -25.63 3.53
CA ARG A 202 29.68 -26.51 2.74
C ARG A 202 31.15 -26.08 2.78
N ARG A 203 31.66 -25.72 3.96
CA ARG A 203 33.10 -25.75 4.25
C ARG A 203 33.34 -26.60 5.50
N SER A 204 33.31 -27.91 5.33
CA SER A 204 33.92 -28.84 6.28
C SER A 204 35.45 -28.71 6.20
N PRO A 205 36.18 -28.55 7.32
CA PRO A 205 37.65 -28.64 7.31
C PRO A 205 38.08 -30.08 7.03
N LEU A 206 38.78 -30.29 5.92
CA LEU A 206 39.49 -31.55 5.64
C LEU A 206 40.67 -31.66 6.62
N GLN A 207 40.62 -32.70 7.46
CA GLN A 207 41.76 -33.16 8.25
C GLN A 207 42.90 -33.59 7.32
N GLY A 208 44.09 -33.08 7.60
CA GLY A 208 45.31 -33.50 6.92
C GLY A 208 45.81 -34.85 7.43
N SER A 209 46.30 -35.68 6.52
CA SER A 209 47.41 -36.59 6.78
C SER A 209 48.14 -36.93 5.47
N THR A 210 49.45 -36.79 5.54
CA THR A 210 50.53 -36.93 4.56
C THR A 210 50.65 -38.30 3.90
N THR A 211 51.07 -38.34 2.62
CA THR A 211 52.34 -38.98 2.14
C THR A 211 52.45 -39.02 0.60
N GLY A 212 53.47 -38.35 0.04
CA GLY A 212 54.45 -38.88 -0.94
C GLY A 212 54.06 -39.18 -2.42
N PRO A 213 55.03 -39.12 -3.37
CA PRO A 213 54.80 -38.62 -4.74
C PRO A 213 55.15 -39.59 -5.90
N ARG A 214 54.73 -39.24 -7.14
CA ARG A 214 55.28 -39.57 -8.49
C ARG A 214 54.17 -39.40 -9.55
N ALA A 215 54.35 -39.03 -10.82
CA ALA A 215 55.46 -38.67 -11.69
C ALA A 215 54.89 -37.87 -12.89
N ALA A 216 55.76 -37.21 -13.65
CA ALA A 216 55.47 -36.38 -14.81
C ALA A 216 55.00 -37.15 -16.06
N ALA A 217 54.23 -36.47 -16.94
CA ALA A 217 54.28 -36.67 -18.38
C ALA A 217 53.75 -35.43 -19.13
N VAL A 218 54.43 -35.14 -20.23
CA VAL A 218 54.33 -33.98 -21.14
C VAL A 218 53.34 -34.31 -22.26
N GLU A 219 52.66 -33.31 -22.84
CA GLU A 219 52.59 -33.03 -24.31
C GLU A 219 51.46 -32.03 -24.66
N GLY A 220 51.76 -31.15 -25.62
CA GLY A 220 50.93 -30.00 -26.01
C GLY A 220 49.93 -30.28 -27.14
N PRO A 221 49.80 -29.38 -28.13
CA PRO A 221 48.65 -28.50 -28.22
C PRO A 221 47.75 -28.80 -29.42
N ARG A 222 46.46 -28.46 -29.36
CA ARG A 222 45.63 -28.24 -30.57
C ARG A 222 44.64 -27.09 -30.38
N THR A 223 44.95 -26.01 -31.07
CA THR A 223 44.05 -24.95 -31.52
C THR A 223 42.93 -25.52 -32.40
N PHE A 224 41.71 -25.02 -32.28
CA PHE A 224 40.89 -24.61 -33.44
C PHE A 224 39.79 -23.65 -32.96
N GLY A 225 39.79 -22.44 -33.51
CA GLY A 225 38.85 -21.39 -33.18
C GLY A 225 37.58 -21.39 -34.03
N LYS A 226 36.69 -20.47 -33.66
CA LYS A 226 35.86 -19.58 -34.49
C LYS A 226 35.14 -18.65 -33.50
N VAL A 227 35.56 -17.41 -33.34
CA VAL A 227 35.29 -16.24 -34.20
C VAL A 227 33.79 -16.04 -34.42
N LEU A 228 33.20 -15.09 -33.68
CA LEU A 228 32.56 -13.93 -34.30
C LEU A 228 32.66 -12.70 -33.37
N ASN A 229 33.55 -11.79 -33.76
CA ASN A 229 33.53 -10.34 -33.52
C ASN A 229 32.21 -9.76 -34.11
N LYS A 230 31.72 -8.55 -33.85
CA LYS A 230 32.17 -7.33 -33.18
C LYS A 230 30.92 -6.42 -33.14
N GLY A 231 30.88 -5.48 -32.22
CA GLY A 231 29.90 -4.39 -32.29
C GLY A 231 30.05 -3.40 -31.16
N ARG A 232 31.19 -2.71 -31.11
CA ARG A 232 31.42 -1.53 -30.27
C ARG A 232 31.17 -0.31 -31.14
N THR A 233 30.28 0.60 -30.72
CA THR A 233 30.23 1.99 -31.19
C THR A 233 29.90 2.92 -30.03
N ASP A 234 30.53 4.08 -30.09
CA ASP A 234 30.75 5.09 -29.06
C ASP A 234 29.48 5.87 -28.60
N PRO A 235 29.56 6.64 -27.50
CA PRO A 235 28.49 7.52 -27.06
C PRO A 235 28.71 8.95 -27.57
N THR A 236 27.79 9.47 -28.38
CA THR A 236 27.63 10.92 -28.62
C THR A 236 26.16 11.31 -28.67
N SER A 237 25.76 12.06 -27.63
CA SER A 237 24.78 13.16 -27.60
C SER A 237 23.50 13.09 -28.45
N HIS A 238 22.35 13.08 -27.76
CA HIS A 238 21.27 14.03 -28.07
C HIS A 238 20.59 14.47 -26.78
N GLN A 239 20.65 15.78 -26.53
CA GLN A 239 19.96 16.51 -25.46
C GLN A 239 18.43 16.36 -25.62
N LEU A 240 17.76 15.97 -24.55
CA LEU A 240 16.32 16.19 -24.38
C LEU A 240 16.10 17.63 -23.91
N PRO A 241 15.04 18.32 -24.37
CA PRO A 241 14.78 19.70 -23.99
C PRO A 241 14.37 19.82 -22.51
N PRO A 242 14.65 20.96 -21.85
CA PRO A 242 14.29 21.18 -20.46
C PRO A 242 12.76 21.34 -20.27
N PRO A 243 12.23 21.06 -19.07
CA PRO A 243 10.83 21.32 -18.74
C PRO A 243 10.55 22.82 -18.69
N PRO A 244 9.31 23.27 -18.98
CA PRO A 244 8.94 24.67 -18.81
C PRO A 244 8.81 25.03 -17.32
N ASP A 245 9.49 26.09 -16.90
CA ASP A 245 9.40 26.67 -15.56
C ASP A 245 8.01 27.27 -15.28
N PRO A 246 7.54 27.27 -14.02
CA PRO A 246 6.27 27.86 -13.63
C PRO A 246 6.49 29.30 -13.16
N CYS A 247 5.87 30.28 -13.83
CA CYS A 247 5.37 31.52 -13.21
C CYS A 247 4.80 32.47 -14.27
N SER A 248 3.48 32.63 -14.31
CA SER A 248 2.87 33.96 -14.25
C SER A 248 1.36 33.87 -14.17
N HIS A 249 0.85 34.63 -13.21
CA HIS A 249 -0.51 35.08 -12.98
C HIS A 249 -1.43 35.21 -14.22
N ASP A 250 -2.73 35.20 -13.88
CA ASP A 250 -3.88 35.68 -14.67
C ASP A 250 -4.55 34.67 -15.60
N SER A 251 -5.38 33.81 -15.00
CA SER A 251 -6.52 33.16 -15.69
C SER A 251 -7.67 32.80 -14.73
N TYR A 252 -7.96 33.67 -13.76
CA TYR A 252 -9.19 33.58 -12.94
C TYR A 252 -10.19 34.64 -13.37
N PHE A 253 -10.52 34.73 -14.66
CA PHE A 253 -11.57 35.66 -15.11
C PHE A 253 -12.20 35.23 -16.45
N LEU A 254 -12.58 33.95 -16.62
CA LEU A 254 -13.45 33.56 -17.75
C LEU A 254 -14.26 32.26 -17.57
N CYS A 255 -14.27 31.62 -16.40
CA CYS A 255 -15.15 30.47 -16.12
C CYS A 255 -16.42 30.80 -15.31
N PHE A 256 -16.67 32.08 -14.98
CA PHE A 256 -17.88 32.50 -14.26
C PHE A 256 -19.03 32.95 -15.17
N PHE A 257 -18.85 32.98 -16.50
CA PHE A 257 -19.89 33.44 -17.43
C PHE A 257 -20.70 32.32 -18.11
N PHE A 258 -20.37 31.04 -17.91
CA PHE A 258 -21.04 29.93 -18.60
C PHE A 258 -22.07 29.14 -17.77
N VAL A 259 -22.23 29.44 -16.47
CA VAL A 259 -23.22 28.74 -15.61
C VAL A 259 -24.45 29.61 -15.29
N PHE A 260 -24.44 30.91 -15.64
CA PHE A 260 -25.60 31.78 -15.37
C PHE A 260 -26.62 31.88 -16.52
N PHE A 261 -26.32 31.35 -17.71
CA PHE A 261 -27.21 31.46 -18.88
C PHE A 261 -28.14 30.27 -19.12
N LEU A 262 -28.03 29.20 -18.33
CA LEU A 262 -28.88 28.00 -18.46
C LEU A 262 -29.99 27.90 -17.40
N PHE A 263 -30.16 28.91 -16.56
CA PHE A 263 -31.27 29.01 -15.60
C PHE A 263 -32.39 29.99 -16.00
N LEU A 264 -32.22 30.78 -17.07
CA LEU A 264 -33.18 31.80 -17.51
C LEU A 264 -33.96 31.46 -18.78
N VAL A 265 -33.86 30.22 -19.31
CA VAL A 265 -34.63 29.80 -20.50
C VAL A 265 -35.68 28.71 -20.19
N ASN A 266 -35.71 28.15 -18.98
CA ASN A 266 -36.70 27.14 -18.57
C ASN A 266 -37.79 27.68 -17.60
N CYS A 267 -37.92 29.00 -17.44
CA CYS A 267 -38.96 29.61 -16.59
C CYS A 267 -40.02 30.40 -17.38
N TRP A 268 -40.13 30.17 -18.71
CA TRP A 268 -41.09 30.88 -19.57
C TRP A 268 -42.13 29.99 -20.27
N THR A 269 -42.27 28.73 -19.86
CA THR A 269 -43.32 27.82 -20.37
C THR A 269 -44.34 27.36 -19.34
N CYS A 270 -44.31 27.86 -18.09
CA CYS A 270 -45.26 27.46 -17.04
C CYS A 270 -46.23 28.55 -16.54
N PHE A 271 -46.33 29.72 -17.20
CA PHE A 271 -47.21 30.81 -16.73
C PHE A 271 -48.20 31.35 -17.77
N SER A 272 -48.74 30.47 -18.64
CA SER A 272 -49.81 30.85 -19.59
C SER A 272 -51.01 29.90 -19.66
N PHE A 273 -51.31 29.18 -18.57
CA PHE A 273 -52.56 28.41 -18.46
C PHE A 273 -53.09 28.51 -17.02
N ILE A 274 -53.76 29.62 -16.69
CA ILE A 274 -54.88 29.78 -15.74
C ILE A 274 -55.41 31.21 -15.94
N HIS A 275 -56.29 31.38 -16.94
CA HIS A 275 -57.41 32.32 -16.92
C HIS A 275 -58.17 32.18 -18.25
N PHE A 276 -59.20 31.33 -18.26
CA PHE A 276 -60.45 31.42 -19.03
C PHE A 276 -61.11 30.04 -19.03
N PHE A 277 -61.90 29.76 -18.00
CA PHE A 277 -63.27 29.24 -18.00
C PHE A 277 -63.70 28.91 -16.57
#